data_AF-A0A931VEX6-F1
#
_entry.id   AF-A0A931VEX6-F1
#
_cell.length_a   1.000
_cell.length_b   1.000
_cell.length_c   1.000
_cell.angle_alpha   90.00
_cell.angle_beta   90.00
_cell.angle_gamma   90.00
#
_symmetry.space_group_name_H-M   'P 1'
#
loop_
_entity.id
_entity.type
_entity.pdbx_description
1 polymer ?
#
loop_
_entity_poly.entity_id
_entity_poly.type
_entity_poly.pdbx_seq_one_letter_code
_entity_poly.pdbx_strand_id
1 'polypeptide(L)'
;MPALLSLPLTFLKFWYVDALLGLTHFFASLNHAFFQLFSLPLLIRTFFKPLKNEYRQGLVGFSIGMGIVVKTSLILVDLFLFLLLLSFEIMFMFAFLSWPFATALVLFV
;
A
#
# COMPACT_ATOMS: atom_id res chain seq x y z
N MET A 1 21.12 37.33 11.55
CA MET A 1 21.35 37.29 10.09
C MET A 1 21.81 35.95 9.48
N PRO A 2 22.38 34.94 10.20
CA PRO A 2 22.76 33.68 9.54
C PRO A 2 21.56 32.79 9.15
N ALA A 3 20.39 32.99 9.77
CA ALA A 3 19.19 32.19 9.52
C ALA A 3 18.64 32.29 8.09
N LEU A 4 18.79 33.44 7.42
CA LEU A 4 18.29 33.64 6.05
C LEU A 4 19.11 32.86 5.01
N LEU A 5 20.42 32.73 5.23
CA LEU A 5 21.31 31.99 4.34
C LEU A 5 21.13 30.47 4.46
N SER A 6 20.65 29.97 5.61
CA SER A 6 20.38 28.55 5.81
C SER A 6 19.03 28.09 5.26
N LEU A 7 18.07 29.00 5.02
CA LEU A 7 16.70 28.65 4.61
C LEU A 7 16.64 27.72 3.37
N PRO A 8 17.39 27.97 2.27
CA PRO A 8 17.35 27.09 1.10
C PRO A 8 17.83 25.67 1.41
N LEU A 9 18.90 25.56 2.20
CA LEU A 9 19.46 24.27 2.62
C LEU A 9 18.51 23.52 3.55
N THR A 10 17.92 24.22 4.52
CA THR A 10 16.92 23.64 5.43
C THR A 10 15.69 23.17 4.67
N PHE A 11 15.21 23.95 3.69
CA PHE A 11 14.08 23.58 2.84
C PHE A 11 14.38 22.32 2.02
N LEU A 12 15.54 22.26 1.35
CA LEU A 12 15.93 21.09 0.56
C LEU A 12 16.06 19.84 1.43
N LYS A 13 16.71 19.96 2.60
CA LYS A 13 16.83 18.85 3.55
C LYS A 13 15.44 18.37 4.01
N PHE A 14 14.58 19.29 4.40
CA PHE A 14 13.24 18.96 4.85
C PHE A 14 12.46 18.23 3.76
N TRP A 15 12.45 18.76 2.53
CA TRP A 15 11.62 18.20 1.47
C TRP A 15 12.10 16.83 0.98
N TYR A 16 13.40 16.69 0.70
CA TYR A 16 13.93 15.49 0.06
C TYR A 16 14.40 14.41 1.03
N VAL A 17 14.58 14.74 2.31
CA VAL A 17 15.02 13.78 3.32
C VAL A 17 13.92 13.58 4.36
N ASP A 18 13.63 14.61 5.16
CA ASP A 18 12.79 14.43 6.35
C ASP A 18 11.34 14.08 5.97
N ALA A 19 10.75 14.81 5.02
CA ALA A 19 9.39 14.58 4.54
C ALA A 19 9.28 13.28 3.74
N LEU A 20 10.28 12.93 2.94
CA LEU A 20 10.31 11.67 2.18
C LEU A 20 10.34 10.46 3.13
N LEU A 21 11.13 10.51 4.20
CA LEU A 21 11.16 9.49 5.24
C LEU A 21 9.81 9.38 5.96
N GLY A 22 9.19 10.51 6.32
CA GLY A 22 7.85 10.52 6.92
C GLY A 22 6.80 9.89 5.99
N LEU A 23 6.84 10.23 4.71
CA LEU A 23 5.89 9.76 3.71
C LEU A 23 6.05 8.27 3.39
N THR A 24 7.28 7.77 3.30
CA THR A 24 7.54 6.32 3.18
C THR A 24 7.06 5.54 4.38
N HIS A 25 7.25 6.05 5.60
CA HIS A 25 6.70 5.42 6.82
C HIS A 25 5.16 5.41 6.81
N PHE A 26 4.53 6.50 6.37
CA PHE A 26 3.09 6.57 6.19
C PHE A 26 2.58 5.50 5.21
N PHE A 27 3.19 5.40 4.03
CA PHE A 27 2.81 4.37 3.05
C PHE A 27 3.06 2.95 3.53
N ALA A 28 4.14 2.70 4.30
CA ALA A 28 4.34 1.41 4.94
C ALA A 28 3.19 1.06 5.90
N SER A 29 2.74 2.03 6.71
CA SER A 29 1.60 1.86 7.60
C SER A 29 0.28 1.65 6.85
N LEU A 30 0.06 2.40 5.77
CA LEU A 30 -1.13 2.28 4.92
C LEU A 30 -1.22 0.91 4.25
N ASN A 31 -0.13 0.44 3.65
CA ASN A 31 -0.04 -0.89 3.06
C ASN A 31 -0.24 -1.99 4.11
N HIS A 32 0.31 -1.81 5.31
CA HIS A 32 0.08 -2.75 6.40
C HIS A 32 -1.40 -2.81 6.81
N ALA A 33 -2.06 -1.66 6.97
CA ALA A 33 -3.47 -1.58 7.28
C ALA A 33 -4.33 -2.21 6.17
N PHE A 34 -3.97 -2.01 4.90
CA PHE A 34 -4.61 -2.64 3.76
C PHE A 34 -4.57 -4.17 3.86
N PHE A 35 -3.39 -4.76 4.11
CA PHE A 35 -3.26 -6.22 4.25
C PHE A 35 -4.08 -6.78 5.41
N GLN A 36 -4.22 -6.04 6.51
CA GLN A 36 -5.06 -6.45 7.64
C GLN A 36 -6.55 -6.36 7.29
N LEU A 37 -6.99 -5.26 6.68
CA LEU A 37 -8.40 -5.01 6.35
C LEU A 37 -8.94 -6.05 5.36
N PHE A 38 -8.16 -6.37 4.32
CA PHE A 38 -8.54 -7.39 3.34
C PHE A 38 -8.17 -8.81 3.77
N SER A 39 -7.57 -8.99 4.95
CA SER A 39 -7.22 -10.32 5.50
C SER A 39 -6.38 -11.19 4.55
N LEU A 40 -5.63 -10.58 3.62
CA LEU A 40 -4.79 -11.26 2.63
C LEU A 40 -3.87 -12.33 3.27
N PRO A 41 -3.15 -12.03 4.38
CA PRO A 41 -2.33 -13.03 5.06
C PRO A 41 -3.13 -14.23 5.57
N LEU A 42 -4.36 -14.01 6.02
CA LEU A 42 -5.24 -15.07 6.52
C LEU A 42 -5.79 -15.93 5.38
N LEU A 43 -6.20 -15.31 4.28
CA LEU A 43 -6.70 -15.99 3.08
C LEU A 43 -5.62 -16.93 2.50
N ILE A 44 -4.37 -16.48 2.45
CA ILE A 44 -3.23 -17.29 2.00
C ILE A 44 -2.93 -18.43 2.98
N ARG A 45 -2.81 -18.13 4.29
CA ARG A 45 -2.52 -19.15 5.31
C ARG A 45 -3.59 -20.24 5.42
N THR A 46 -4.83 -19.89 5.10
CA THR A 46 -5.96 -20.82 5.18
C THR A 46 -6.41 -21.32 3.81
N PHE A 47 -5.65 -21.11 2.74
CA PHE A 47 -6.10 -21.35 1.36
C PHE A 47 -6.71 -22.75 1.14
N PHE A 48 -6.03 -23.81 1.61
CA PHE A 48 -6.49 -25.20 1.51
C PHE A 48 -7.46 -25.64 2.61
N LYS A 49 -7.77 -24.78 3.57
CA LYS A 49 -8.76 -25.08 4.61
C LYS A 49 -10.17 -24.79 4.09
N PRO A 50 -11.16 -25.61 4.44
CA PRO A 50 -12.54 -25.33 4.08
C PRO A 50 -13.01 -24.02 4.74
N LEU A 51 -13.91 -23.31 4.08
CA LEU A 51 -14.55 -22.12 4.67
C LEU A 51 -15.47 -22.51 5.83
N LYS A 52 -16.19 -23.61 5.66
CA LYS A 52 -17.06 -24.20 6.67
C LYS A 52 -16.59 -25.62 6.95
N ASN A 53 -16.34 -25.93 8.22
CA ASN A 53 -16.01 -27.29 8.63
C ASN A 53 -17.21 -28.20 8.39
N GLU A 54 -16.99 -29.30 7.68
CA GLU A 54 -18.00 -30.31 7.40
C GLU A 54 -17.46 -31.67 7.88
N TYR A 55 -18.31 -32.45 8.52
CA TYR A 55 -17.91 -33.74 9.13
C TYR A 55 -18.32 -34.94 8.29
N ARG A 56 -19.22 -34.71 7.33
CA ARG A 56 -19.70 -35.73 6.39
C ARG A 56 -18.65 -35.96 5.32
N GLN A 57 -18.01 -37.12 5.34
CA GLN A 57 -16.89 -37.52 4.45
C GLN A 57 -17.06 -37.09 2.98
N GLY A 58 -18.26 -37.29 2.39
CA GLY A 58 -18.53 -36.91 1.00
C GLY A 58 -18.65 -35.40 0.72
N LEU A 59 -18.88 -34.58 1.74
CA LEU A 59 -19.05 -33.13 1.63
C LEU A 59 -17.80 -32.35 2.04
N VAL A 60 -16.82 -33.01 2.69
CA VAL A 60 -15.55 -32.38 3.09
C VAL A 60 -14.77 -31.91 1.86
N GLY A 61 -14.61 -32.78 0.86
CA GLY A 61 -13.91 -32.44 -0.38
C GLY A 61 -14.59 -31.29 -1.15
N PHE A 62 -15.92 -31.31 -1.20
CA PHE A 62 -16.70 -30.22 -1.79
C PHE A 62 -16.48 -28.89 -1.05
N SER A 63 -16.47 -28.91 0.28
CA SER A 63 -16.29 -27.72 1.12
C SER A 63 -14.88 -27.12 0.98
N ILE A 64 -13.86 -27.98 0.80
CA ILE A 64 -12.50 -27.54 0.48
C ILE A 64 -12.45 -26.92 -0.92
N GLY A 65 -13.01 -27.59 -1.93
CA GLY A 65 -13.05 -27.09 -3.31
C GLY A 65 -13.76 -25.75 -3.43
N MET A 66 -14.95 -25.60 -2.84
CA MET A 66 -15.66 -24.33 -2.78
C MET A 66 -14.83 -23.27 -2.04
N GLY A 67 -14.19 -23.63 -0.92
CA GLY A 67 -13.29 -22.76 -0.18
C GLY A 67 -12.16 -22.19 -1.04
N ILE A 68 -11.53 -23.02 -1.86
CA ILE A 68 -10.47 -22.62 -2.78
C ILE A 68 -10.99 -21.65 -3.83
N VAL A 69 -12.14 -21.92 -4.45
CA VAL A 69 -12.72 -21.04 -5.47
C VAL A 69 -13.02 -19.65 -4.90
N VAL A 70 -13.71 -19.59 -3.76
CA VAL A 70 -14.08 -18.32 -3.11
C VAL A 70 -12.82 -17.55 -2.68
N LYS A 71 -11.86 -18.23 -2.04
CA LYS A 71 -10.62 -17.57 -1.59
C LYS A 71 -9.77 -17.08 -2.76
N THR A 72 -9.72 -17.82 -3.86
CA THR A 72 -9.05 -17.37 -5.08
C THR A 72 -9.70 -16.09 -5.61
N SER A 73 -11.03 -16.03 -5.69
CA SER A 73 -11.73 -14.82 -6.12
C SER A 73 -11.45 -13.62 -5.21
N LEU A 74 -11.48 -13.82 -3.88
CA LEU A 74 -11.16 -12.75 -2.92
C LEU A 74 -9.72 -12.27 -3.06
N ILE A 75 -8.75 -13.20 -3.09
CA ILE A 75 -7.32 -12.87 -3.26
C ILE A 75 -7.09 -12.08 -4.55
N LEU A 76 -7.74 -12.46 -5.66
CA LEU A 76 -7.59 -11.73 -6.92
C LEU A 76 -8.11 -10.29 -6.83
N VAL A 77 -9.26 -10.07 -6.20
CA VAL A 77 -9.81 -8.73 -5.97
C VAL A 77 -8.89 -7.93 -5.05
N ASP A 78 -8.41 -8.52 -3.96
CA ASP A 78 -7.53 -7.87 -3.00
C ASP A 78 -6.20 -7.46 -3.66
N LEU A 79 -5.61 -8.32 -4.50
CA LEU A 79 -4.39 -8.03 -5.25
C LEU A 79 -4.61 -6.92 -6.28
N PHE A 80 -5.75 -6.90 -6.96
CA PHE A 80 -6.08 -5.82 -7.89
C PHE A 80 -6.20 -4.47 -7.18
N LEU A 81 -6.92 -4.43 -6.05
CA LEU A 81 -7.06 -3.24 -5.22
C LEU A 81 -5.70 -2.79 -4.64
N PHE A 82 -4.86 -3.73 -4.23
CA PHE A 82 -3.51 -3.45 -3.76
C PHE A 82 -2.63 -2.84 -4.86
N LEU A 83 -2.74 -3.33 -6.09
CA LEU A 83 -2.02 -2.76 -7.24
C LEU A 83 -2.48 -1.34 -7.55
N LEU A 84 -3.78 -1.06 -7.43
CA LEU A 84 -4.32 0.30 -7.57
C LEU A 84 -3.76 1.22 -6.48
N LEU A 85 -3.77 0.77 -5.22
CA LEU A 85 -3.18 1.50 -4.10
C LEU A 85 -1.70 1.84 -4.36
N LEU A 86 -0.89 0.83 -4.72
CA LEU A 86 0.53 1.03 -5.04
C LEU A 86 0.73 2.01 -6.20
N SER A 87 -0.10 1.92 -7.24
CA SER A 87 -0.04 2.84 -8.37
C SER A 87 -0.27 4.29 -7.92
N PHE A 88 -1.24 4.50 -7.02
CA PHE A 88 -1.51 5.81 -6.43
C PHE A 88 -0.35 6.30 -5.56
N GLU A 89 0.24 5.44 -4.72
CA GLU A 89 1.40 5.79 -3.89
C GLU A 89 2.60 6.22 -4.73
N ILE A 90 2.88 5.50 -5.82
CA ILE A 90 3.96 5.83 -6.76
C ILE A 90 3.69 7.18 -7.42
N MET A 91 2.48 7.39 -7.95
CA MET A 91 2.11 8.67 -8.57
C MET A 91 2.23 9.83 -7.58
N PHE A 92 1.77 9.64 -6.34
CA PHE A 92 1.87 10.64 -5.29
C PHE A 92 3.32 10.95 -4.93
N MET A 93 4.19 9.94 -4.86
CA MET A 93 5.63 10.15 -4.64
C MET A 93 6.27 11.00 -5.73
N PHE A 94 6.00 10.70 -6.99
CA PHE A 94 6.52 11.49 -8.09
C PHE A 94 5.99 12.93 -8.08
N ALA A 95 4.70 13.12 -7.79
CA ALA A 95 4.10 14.44 -7.64
C ALA A 95 4.75 15.21 -6.48
N PHE A 96 4.98 14.56 -5.34
CA PHE A 96 5.62 15.16 -4.18
C PHE A 96 7.09 15.54 -4.47
N LEU A 97 7.86 14.67 -5.11
CA LEU A 97 9.26 14.94 -5.47
C LEU A 97 9.40 16.07 -6.50
N SER A 98 8.48 16.17 -7.45
CA SER A 98 8.50 17.20 -8.49
C SER A 98 7.96 18.56 -8.02
N TRP A 99 7.24 18.60 -6.89
CA TRP A 99 6.57 19.79 -6.39
C TRP A 99 7.51 21.00 -6.18
N PRO A 100 8.68 20.89 -5.51
CA PRO A 100 9.55 22.05 -5.31
C PRO A 100 10.10 22.58 -6.63
N PHE A 101 10.44 21.69 -7.56
CA PHE A 101 10.89 22.08 -8.90
C PHE A 101 9.78 22.83 -9.66
N ALA A 102 8.55 22.33 -9.61
CA ALA A 102 7.40 23.01 -10.22
C ALA A 102 7.18 24.40 -9.62
N THR A 103 7.25 24.54 -8.29
CA THR A 103 7.11 25.85 -7.63
C THR A 103 8.24 26.81 -8.00
N ALA A 104 9.48 26.33 -8.11
CA ALA A 104 10.60 27.15 -8.52
C ALA A 104 10.44 27.62 -9.98
N LEU A 105 9.98 26.75 -10.89
CA LEU A 105 9.68 27.13 -12.26
C LEU A 105 8.59 28.20 -12.32
N VAL A 106 7.48 28.04 -11.61
CA VAL A 106 6.37 29.02 -11.63
C VAL A 106 6.75 30.39 -11.05
N LEU A 107 7.64 30.43 -10.06
CA LEU A 107 7.99 31.67 -9.37
C LEU A 107 9.16 32.43 -10.00
N PHE A 108 10.06 31.74 -10.73
CA PHE A 108 11.30 32.32 -11.24
C PHE A 108 11.43 32.31 -12.78
N VAL A 109 10.49 31.68 -13.49
CA VAL A 109 10.34 31.74 -14.96
C VAL A 109 9.07 32.49 -15.29
#